data_AF-A0A502E0S7-F1
#
_entry.id   AF-A0A502E0S7-F1
#
_cell.length_a   1.000
_cell.length_b   1.000
_cell.length_c   1.000
_cell.angle_alpha   90.00
_cell.angle_beta   90.00
_cell.angle_gamma   90.00
#
_symmetry.space_group_name_H-M   'P 1'
#
loop_
_entity.id
_entity.type
_entity.pdbx_description
1 polymer ?
#
loop_
_entity_poly.entity_id
_entity_poly.type
_entity_poly.pdbx_seq_one_letter_code
_entity_poly.pdbx_strand_id
1 'polypeptide(L)'
;MNEYYNPLRESFKLAKKIDSIAFKILILSAILTLLNFIFNKYIIGLKEWAEILSNANTVIIVLFAILKFAVSYIIFHTSFDKRSDFVDNSFGTNYSSNKSNKYYNNDTIENGILRMGANSFESCYFTYNLAIKELKDKWVINLLVAIIVLSLAVQGYNTILAMVLQLTLPIYLISDAVNHSIFCLRVKNILDSFCRLYNDLKEEEITTKKEPEIILTVLNYETTLSTFNLLISESLYNKYNPHLSEQWEKLKEQYKLK
;
A
#
# COMPACT_ATOMS: atom_id res chain seq x y z
N MET A 1 -10.44 -21.88 -22.71
CA MET A 1 -9.48 -21.65 -21.60
C MET A 1 -9.69 -20.21 -21.16
N ASN A 2 -10.50 -19.93 -20.13
CA ASN A 2 -10.69 -18.54 -19.70
C ASN A 2 -9.43 -18.10 -18.94
N GLU A 3 -8.73 -17.12 -19.51
CA GLU A 3 -7.50 -16.53 -18.97
C GLU A 3 -7.77 -15.78 -17.66
N TYR A 4 -6.76 -15.70 -16.79
CA TYR A 4 -6.80 -14.86 -15.59
C TYR A 4 -7.06 -13.41 -15.99
N TYR A 5 -8.07 -12.78 -15.39
CA TYR A 5 -8.44 -11.40 -15.69
C TYR A 5 -8.75 -10.64 -14.42
N ASN A 6 -8.12 -9.48 -14.24
CA ASN A 6 -8.43 -8.53 -13.18
C ASN A 6 -8.60 -7.14 -13.83
N PRO A 7 -9.83 -6.63 -13.96
CA PRO A 7 -10.10 -5.36 -14.63
C PRO A 7 -9.45 -4.15 -13.94
N LEU A 8 -9.13 -4.30 -12.65
CA LEU A 8 -8.57 -3.26 -11.80
C LEU A 8 -7.05 -3.13 -11.93
N ARG A 9 -6.42 -4.11 -12.58
CA ARG A 9 -4.96 -4.19 -12.72
C ARG A 9 -4.38 -2.96 -13.42
N GLU A 10 -5.07 -2.43 -14.43
CA GLU A 10 -4.58 -1.28 -15.20
C GLU A 10 -4.61 0.02 -14.37
N SER A 11 -5.66 0.26 -13.60
CA SER A 11 -5.72 1.42 -12.69
C SER A 11 -4.64 1.35 -11.61
N PHE A 12 -4.41 0.17 -11.02
CA PHE A 12 -3.31 -0.02 -10.07
C PHE A 12 -1.92 0.13 -10.72
N LYS A 13 -1.73 -0.33 -11.97
CA LYS A 13 -0.48 -0.10 -12.72
C LYS A 13 -0.25 1.39 -12.97
N LEU A 14 -1.30 2.14 -13.33
CA LEU A 14 -1.21 3.59 -13.51
C LEU A 14 -0.80 4.27 -12.20
N ALA A 15 -1.46 3.95 -11.09
CA ALA A 15 -1.10 4.46 -9.77
C ALA A 15 0.37 4.16 -9.41
N LYS A 16 0.83 2.92 -9.63
CA LYS A 16 2.24 2.53 -9.40
C LYS A 16 3.22 3.30 -10.28
N LYS A 17 2.87 3.55 -11.56
CA LYS A 17 3.72 4.33 -12.47
C LYS A 17 3.87 5.76 -11.99
N ILE A 18 2.77 6.40 -11.59
CA ILE A 18 2.77 7.76 -11.03
C ILE A 18 3.56 7.80 -9.72
N ASP A 19 3.38 6.80 -8.84
CA ASP A 19 4.11 6.70 -7.57
C ASP A 19 5.62 6.55 -7.79
N SER A 20 6.04 5.75 -8.77
CA SER A 20 7.45 5.63 -9.15
C SER A 20 8.03 6.96 -9.68
N ILE A 21 7.25 7.74 -10.43
CA ILE A 21 7.65 9.08 -10.89
C ILE A 21 7.77 10.03 -9.69
N ALA A 22 6.80 10.02 -8.77
CA ALA A 22 6.85 10.81 -7.55
C ALA A 22 8.09 10.48 -6.70
N PHE A 23 8.45 9.20 -6.58
CA PHE A 23 9.68 8.79 -5.88
C PHE A 23 10.95 9.32 -6.55
N LYS A 24 11.03 9.32 -7.89
CA LYS A 24 12.16 9.93 -8.61
C LYS A 24 12.25 11.45 -8.39
N ILE A 25 11.10 12.13 -8.35
CA ILE A 25 11.00 13.57 -8.05
C ILE A 25 11.47 13.87 -6.62
N LEU A 26 11.13 13.00 -5.66
CA LEU A 26 11.65 13.10 -4.30
C LEU A 26 13.18 12.99 -4.26
N ILE A 27 13.77 12.01 -4.97
CA ILE A 27 15.24 11.87 -5.05
C ILE A 27 15.87 13.12 -5.68
N LEU A 28 15.29 13.62 -6.78
CA LEU A 28 15.73 14.86 -7.41
C LEU A 28 15.69 16.03 -6.40
N SER A 29 14.61 16.13 -5.62
CA SER A 29 14.49 17.16 -4.59
C SER A 29 15.61 17.09 -3.55
N ALA A 30 15.92 15.89 -3.06
CA ALA A 30 17.04 15.69 -2.12
C ALA A 30 18.40 16.09 -2.73
N ILE A 31 18.63 15.78 -4.01
CA ILE A 31 19.85 16.18 -4.74
C ILE A 31 19.92 17.70 -4.87
N LEU A 32 18.82 18.38 -5.20
CA LEU A 32 18.78 19.84 -5.31
C LEU A 32 19.04 20.52 -3.97
N THR A 33 18.48 19.99 -2.87
CA THR A 33 18.78 20.48 -1.51
C THR A 33 20.26 20.32 -1.20
N LEU A 34 20.87 19.19 -1.57
CA LEU A 34 22.31 18.96 -1.37
C LEU A 34 23.18 19.91 -2.20
N LEU A 35 22.85 20.14 -3.47
CA LEU A 35 23.58 21.06 -4.35
C LEU A 35 23.45 22.52 -3.89
N ASN A 36 22.24 22.94 -3.50
CA ASN A 36 22.00 24.24 -2.90
C ASN A 36 22.92 24.45 -1.68
N PHE A 37 23.01 23.45 -0.82
CA PHE A 37 23.87 23.47 0.34
C PHE A 37 25.36 23.65 -0.03
N ILE A 38 25.86 22.85 -0.98
CA ILE A 38 27.26 22.93 -1.42
C ILE A 38 27.58 24.31 -1.99
N PHE A 39 26.71 24.84 -2.85
CA PHE A 39 26.91 26.13 -3.50
C PHE A 39 26.87 27.29 -2.52
N ASN A 40 25.91 27.28 -1.58
CA ASN A 40 25.79 28.35 -0.59
C ASN A 40 27.00 28.39 0.36
N LYS A 41 27.44 27.23 0.88
CA LYS A 41 28.46 27.17 1.93
C LYS A 41 29.89 27.17 1.42
N TYR A 42 30.18 26.49 0.31
CA TYR A 42 31.56 26.24 -0.12
C TYR A 42 31.98 27.03 -1.36
N ILE A 43 31.04 27.58 -2.15
CA ILE A 43 31.37 28.23 -3.44
C ILE A 43 30.76 29.63 -3.50
N ILE A 44 31.52 30.63 -3.04
CA ILE A 44 31.07 32.03 -2.92
C ILE A 44 30.50 32.59 -4.25
N GLY A 45 31.07 32.21 -5.39
CA GLY A 45 30.61 32.65 -6.72
C GLY A 45 29.29 32.05 -7.21
N LEU A 46 28.71 31.08 -6.50
CA LEU A 46 27.48 30.38 -6.90
C LEU A 46 26.29 30.64 -5.97
N LYS A 47 26.33 31.68 -5.13
CA LYS A 47 25.24 32.00 -4.21
C LYS A 47 23.91 32.28 -4.90
N GLU A 48 23.93 33.01 -6.03
CA GLU A 48 22.70 33.26 -6.83
C GLU A 48 22.14 31.96 -7.41
N TRP A 49 23.00 31.05 -7.88
CA TRP A 49 22.60 29.72 -8.34
C TRP A 49 21.99 28.89 -7.21
N ALA A 50 22.52 28.99 -5.99
CA ALA A 50 21.92 28.33 -4.84
C ALA A 50 20.47 28.80 -4.63
N GLU A 51 20.19 30.10 -4.71
CA GLU A 51 18.83 30.62 -4.59
C GLU A 51 17.89 30.07 -5.67
N ILE A 52 18.33 30.04 -6.92
CA ILE A 52 17.57 29.44 -8.03
C ILE A 52 17.26 27.97 -7.75
N LEU A 53 18.24 27.19 -7.28
CA LEU A 53 18.04 25.77 -6.92
C LEU A 53 17.01 25.60 -5.79
N SER A 54 17.04 26.46 -4.77
CA SER A 54 16.07 26.42 -3.66
C SER A 54 14.64 26.70 -4.15
N ASN A 55 14.48 27.69 -5.03
CA ASN A 55 13.18 28.04 -5.61
C ASN A 55 12.66 26.93 -6.52
N ALA A 56 13.52 26.37 -7.37
CA ALA A 56 13.18 25.21 -8.21
C ALA A 56 12.78 23.99 -7.36
N ASN A 57 13.51 23.74 -6.26
CA ASN A 57 13.20 22.64 -5.35
C ASN A 57 11.82 22.79 -4.71
N THR A 58 11.45 24.02 -4.36
CA THR A 58 10.13 24.32 -3.79
C THR A 58 8.99 23.95 -4.77
N VAL A 59 9.15 24.25 -6.06
CA VAL A 59 8.18 23.86 -7.10
C VAL A 59 8.12 22.33 -7.26
N ILE A 60 9.27 21.67 -7.20
CA ILE A 60 9.39 20.20 -7.29
C ILE A 60 8.63 19.51 -6.14
N ILE A 61 8.67 20.06 -4.93
CA ILE A 61 7.94 19.54 -3.76
C ILE A 61 6.43 19.67 -3.94
N VAL A 62 5.97 20.79 -4.47
CA VAL A 62 4.54 20.99 -4.78
C VAL A 62 4.09 19.97 -5.83
N LEU A 63 4.88 19.77 -6.89
CA LEU A 63 4.60 18.74 -7.90
C LEU A 63 4.56 17.33 -7.29
N PHE A 64 5.51 17.00 -6.41
CA PHE A 64 5.51 15.74 -5.67
C PHE A 64 4.20 15.53 -4.90
N ALA A 65 3.73 16.54 -4.16
CA ALA A 65 2.49 16.46 -3.40
C ALA A 65 1.27 16.24 -4.31
N ILE A 66 1.20 16.93 -5.46
CA ILE A 66 0.12 16.75 -6.45
C ILE A 66 0.12 15.31 -6.99
N LEU A 67 1.28 14.75 -7.33
CA LEU A 67 1.37 13.37 -7.82
C LEU A 67 0.95 12.37 -6.75
N LYS A 68 1.35 12.56 -5.49
CA LYS A 68 0.90 11.71 -4.37
C LYS A 68 -0.61 11.78 -4.17
N PHE A 69 -1.20 12.97 -4.29
CA PHE A 69 -2.66 13.13 -4.25
C PHE A 69 -3.34 12.38 -5.41
N ALA A 70 -2.81 12.48 -6.63
CA ALA A 70 -3.33 11.75 -7.78
C ALA A 70 -3.27 10.22 -7.59
N VAL A 71 -2.18 9.69 -7.03
CA VAL A 71 -2.06 8.27 -6.67
C VAL A 71 -3.16 7.86 -5.69
N SER A 72 -3.33 8.61 -4.58
CA SER A 72 -4.36 8.32 -3.59
C SER A 72 -5.76 8.36 -4.17
N TYR A 73 -6.04 9.33 -5.06
CA TYR A 73 -7.34 9.45 -5.73
C TYR A 73 -7.64 8.23 -6.62
N ILE A 74 -6.67 7.79 -7.43
CA ILE A 74 -6.82 6.61 -8.30
C ILE A 74 -7.09 5.35 -7.45
N ILE A 75 -6.33 5.15 -6.38
CA ILE A 75 -6.50 3.98 -5.49
C ILE A 75 -7.87 4.01 -4.82
N PHE A 76 -8.28 5.16 -4.31
CA PHE A 76 -9.58 5.33 -3.66
C PHE A 76 -10.73 4.94 -4.59
N HIS A 77 -10.72 5.45 -5.84
CA HIS A 77 -11.76 5.12 -6.81
C HIS A 77 -11.73 3.64 -7.21
N THR A 78 -10.55 3.11 -7.54
CA THR A 78 -10.37 1.70 -7.92
C THR A 78 -10.82 0.73 -6.81
N SER A 79 -10.72 1.15 -5.55
CA SER A 79 -11.16 0.35 -4.39
C SER A 79 -12.68 0.19 -4.29
N PHE A 80 -13.49 1.04 -4.92
CA PHE A 80 -14.93 0.80 -5.03
C PHE A 80 -15.23 -0.37 -5.96
N ASP A 81 -14.68 -0.35 -7.17
CA ASP A 81 -14.86 -1.42 -8.15
C ASP A 81 -14.32 -2.76 -7.62
N LYS A 82 -13.20 -2.73 -6.89
CA LYS A 82 -12.66 -3.91 -6.18
C LYS A 82 -13.66 -4.52 -5.20
N ARG A 83 -14.34 -3.70 -4.41
CA ARG A 83 -15.31 -4.19 -3.42
C ARG A 83 -16.55 -4.76 -4.09
N SER A 84 -17.02 -4.14 -5.18
CA SER A 84 -18.12 -4.67 -5.97
C SER A 84 -17.78 -6.04 -6.58
N ASP A 85 -16.60 -6.20 -7.17
CA ASP A 85 -16.14 -7.48 -7.72
C ASP A 85 -15.94 -8.55 -6.63
N PHE A 86 -15.40 -8.16 -5.48
CA PHE A 86 -15.28 -9.05 -4.32
C PHE A 86 -16.63 -9.57 -3.83
N VAL A 87 -17.64 -8.70 -3.73
CA VAL A 87 -19.01 -9.09 -3.36
C VAL A 87 -19.62 -10.01 -4.42
N ASP A 88 -19.46 -9.68 -5.70
CA ASP A 88 -19.93 -10.51 -6.81
C ASP A 88 -19.32 -11.91 -6.80
N ASN A 89 -18.01 -12.02 -6.57
CA ASN A 89 -17.36 -13.33 -6.44
C ASN A 89 -17.89 -14.10 -5.24
N SER A 90 -18.12 -13.42 -4.12
CA SER A 90 -18.49 -14.07 -2.86
C SER A 90 -19.93 -14.56 -2.84
N PHE A 91 -20.87 -13.82 -3.45
CA PHE A 91 -22.30 -14.10 -3.40
C PHE A 91 -22.90 -14.53 -4.75
N GLY A 92 -22.12 -14.54 -5.83
CA GLY A 92 -22.62 -14.84 -7.17
C GLY A 92 -23.50 -13.73 -7.77
N THR A 93 -23.33 -12.49 -7.31
CA THR A 93 -24.11 -11.33 -7.76
C THR A 93 -23.50 -10.67 -9.01
N ASN A 94 -24.06 -9.53 -9.45
CA ASN A 94 -23.64 -8.80 -10.64
C ASN A 94 -23.69 -7.28 -10.45
N TYR A 95 -23.08 -6.78 -9.36
CA TYR A 95 -22.96 -5.36 -9.07
C TYR A 95 -21.80 -4.69 -9.82
N SER A 96 -20.74 -5.43 -10.12
CA SER A 96 -19.60 -4.92 -10.87
C SER A 96 -19.90 -4.88 -12.36
N SER A 97 -19.54 -3.77 -13.02
CA SER A 97 -19.59 -3.65 -14.47
C SER A 97 -18.54 -4.53 -15.17
N ASN A 98 -17.44 -4.84 -14.48
CA ASN A 98 -16.35 -5.67 -14.98
C ASN A 98 -15.95 -6.71 -13.92
N LYS A 99 -16.18 -7.99 -14.20
CA LYS A 99 -15.86 -9.08 -13.28
C LYS A 99 -14.43 -9.57 -13.46
N SER A 100 -13.76 -9.86 -12.35
CA SER A 100 -12.53 -10.64 -12.39
C SER A 100 -12.82 -12.11 -12.70
N ASN A 101 -11.84 -12.78 -13.29
CA ASN A 101 -11.90 -14.19 -13.61
C ASN A 101 -10.66 -14.91 -13.04
N LYS A 102 -10.89 -15.95 -12.25
CA LYS A 102 -9.86 -16.73 -11.52
C LYS A 102 -8.94 -15.88 -10.63
N TYR A 103 -9.45 -14.76 -10.11
CA TYR A 103 -8.71 -13.94 -9.17
C TYR A 103 -8.72 -14.51 -7.75
N TYR A 104 -9.83 -15.15 -7.35
CA TYR A 104 -10.00 -15.84 -6.08
C TYR A 104 -9.88 -17.36 -6.27
N ASN A 105 -9.22 -18.07 -5.35
CA ASN A 105 -8.95 -19.52 -5.47
C ASN A 105 -9.86 -20.39 -4.58
N ASN A 106 -11.00 -19.85 -4.15
CA ASN A 106 -11.94 -20.52 -3.23
C ASN A 106 -13.26 -20.88 -3.93
N ASP A 107 -13.20 -21.19 -5.23
CA ASP A 107 -14.37 -21.58 -6.04
C ASP A 107 -15.02 -22.90 -5.58
N THR A 108 -14.37 -23.68 -4.71
CA THR A 108 -14.94 -24.91 -4.13
C THR A 108 -15.96 -24.62 -3.03
N ILE A 109 -15.88 -23.44 -2.40
CA ILE A 109 -16.78 -23.02 -1.34
C ILE A 109 -18.04 -22.43 -1.97
N GLU A 110 -19.21 -22.85 -1.50
CA GLU A 110 -20.48 -22.33 -1.98
C GLU A 110 -20.60 -20.81 -1.74
N ASN A 111 -21.28 -20.12 -2.67
CA ASN A 111 -21.49 -18.68 -2.57
C ASN A 111 -22.20 -18.31 -1.26
N GLY A 112 -21.70 -17.28 -0.59
CA GLY A 112 -22.22 -16.82 0.69
C GLY A 112 -21.14 -16.22 1.58
N ILE A 113 -21.49 -16.06 2.86
CA ILE A 113 -20.64 -15.39 3.86
C ILE A 113 -19.34 -16.17 4.10
N LEU A 114 -19.35 -17.49 4.00
CA LEU A 114 -18.14 -18.31 4.15
C LEU A 114 -17.14 -18.09 3.02
N ARG A 115 -17.62 -18.08 1.77
CA ARG A 115 -16.77 -17.76 0.62
C ARG A 115 -16.21 -16.35 0.71
N MET A 116 -17.03 -15.38 1.14
CA MET A 116 -16.58 -14.01 1.44
C MET A 116 -15.43 -14.00 2.46
N GLY A 117 -15.61 -14.72 3.57
CA GLY A 117 -14.58 -14.86 4.60
C GLY A 117 -13.31 -15.50 4.06
N ALA A 118 -13.41 -16.56 3.26
CA ALA A 118 -12.25 -17.32 2.77
C ALA A 118 -11.46 -16.49 1.75
N ASN A 119 -12.16 -15.82 0.83
CA ASN A 119 -11.56 -14.89 -0.12
C ASN A 119 -10.83 -13.73 0.59
N SER A 120 -11.44 -13.18 1.64
CA SER A 120 -10.81 -12.12 2.43
C SER A 120 -9.64 -12.64 3.26
N PHE A 121 -9.71 -13.88 3.76
CA PHE A 121 -8.62 -14.50 4.51
C PHE A 121 -7.40 -14.75 3.62
N GLU A 122 -7.61 -15.31 2.42
CA GLU A 122 -6.57 -15.45 1.40
C GLU A 122 -5.93 -14.09 1.11
N SER A 123 -6.76 -13.09 0.78
CA SER A 123 -6.29 -11.74 0.45
C SER A 123 -5.49 -11.12 1.60
N CYS A 124 -5.97 -11.27 2.84
CA CYS A 124 -5.31 -10.78 4.05
C CYS A 124 -3.95 -11.47 4.28
N TYR A 125 -3.90 -12.79 4.10
CA TYR A 125 -2.68 -13.59 4.22
C TYR A 125 -1.61 -13.13 3.24
N PHE A 126 -1.95 -12.99 1.96
CA PHE A 126 -1.02 -12.48 0.95
C PHE A 126 -0.58 -11.04 1.24
N THR A 127 -1.54 -10.18 1.61
CA THR A 127 -1.28 -8.78 1.93
C THR A 127 -0.27 -8.64 3.07
N TYR A 128 -0.47 -9.34 4.18
CA TYR A 128 0.44 -9.29 5.33
C TYR A 128 1.85 -9.76 4.95
N ASN A 129 1.95 -10.94 4.32
CA ASN A 129 3.24 -11.54 4.01
C ASN A 129 4.06 -10.74 2.98
N LEU A 130 3.40 -9.99 2.10
CA LEU A 130 4.06 -9.08 1.17
C LEU A 130 4.44 -7.76 1.85
N ALA A 131 3.51 -7.14 2.57
CA ALA A 131 3.73 -5.85 3.21
C ALA A 131 4.85 -5.89 4.26
N ILE A 132 4.96 -6.98 5.03
CA ILE A 132 6.01 -7.12 6.06
C ILE A 132 7.41 -7.25 5.45
N LYS A 133 7.54 -7.81 4.23
CA LYS A 133 8.84 -7.96 3.56
C LYS A 133 9.41 -6.62 3.11
N GLU A 134 8.56 -5.67 2.73
CA GLU A 134 8.99 -4.33 2.31
C GLU A 134 9.24 -3.39 3.50
N LEU A 135 8.73 -3.73 4.69
CA LEU A 135 8.76 -2.82 5.85
C LEU A 135 10.19 -2.40 6.23
N LYS A 136 11.14 -3.35 6.27
CA LYS A 136 12.52 -3.06 6.65
C LYS A 136 13.18 -2.11 5.65
N ASP A 137 13.09 -2.42 4.37
CA ASP A 137 13.72 -1.62 3.32
C ASP A 137 13.11 -0.21 3.28
N LYS A 138 11.79 -0.11 3.49
CA LYS A 138 11.08 1.17 3.57
C LYS A 138 11.58 2.03 4.73
N TRP A 139 11.75 1.46 5.93
CA TRP A 139 12.33 2.17 7.07
C TRP A 139 13.75 2.64 6.82
N VAL A 140 14.62 1.78 6.28
CA VAL A 140 16.02 2.11 6.02
C VAL A 140 16.12 3.27 5.04
N ILE A 141 15.41 3.18 3.90
CA ILE A 141 15.43 4.23 2.88
C ILE A 141 14.84 5.53 3.42
N ASN A 142 13.66 5.49 4.06
CA ASN A 142 13.00 6.70 4.54
C ASN A 142 13.79 7.40 5.64
N LEU A 143 14.42 6.65 6.56
CA LEU A 143 15.27 7.24 7.61
C LEU A 143 16.54 7.86 7.03
N LEU A 144 17.21 7.17 6.10
CA LEU A 144 18.42 7.71 5.47
C LEU A 144 18.12 9.04 4.75
N VAL A 145 17.06 9.08 3.95
CA VAL A 145 16.67 10.30 3.23
C VAL A 145 16.20 11.39 4.21
N ALA A 146 15.43 11.04 5.23
CA ALA A 146 14.98 12.01 6.24
C ALA A 146 16.15 12.63 7.02
N ILE A 147 17.14 11.83 7.44
CA ILE A 147 18.35 12.33 8.12
C ILE A 147 19.12 13.28 7.21
N ILE A 148 19.31 12.93 5.93
CA ILE A 148 19.98 13.81 4.97
C ILE A 148 19.24 15.14 4.87
N VAL A 149 17.92 15.12 4.62
CA VAL A 149 17.14 16.36 4.46
C VAL A 149 17.13 17.19 5.74
N LEU A 150 16.97 16.59 6.91
CA LEU A 150 17.00 17.29 8.20
C LEU A 150 18.37 17.90 8.50
N SER A 151 19.46 17.17 8.20
CA SER A 151 20.83 17.69 8.39
C SER A 151 21.12 18.91 7.53
N LEU A 152 20.53 18.97 6.33
CA LEU A 152 20.61 20.12 5.43
C LEU A 152 19.70 21.26 5.94
N ALA A 153 18.52 20.93 6.46
CA ALA A 153 17.55 21.90 6.98
C ALA A 153 18.07 22.74 8.17
N VAL A 154 18.88 22.14 9.05
CA VAL A 154 19.46 22.82 10.23
C VAL A 154 20.35 24.02 9.84
N GLN A 155 20.84 24.06 8.60
CA GLN A 155 21.75 25.11 8.14
C GLN A 155 21.03 26.37 7.64
N GLY A 156 19.69 26.35 7.66
CA GLY A 156 18.84 27.48 7.32
C GLY A 156 18.40 27.49 5.86
N TYR A 157 17.21 28.02 5.63
CA TYR A 157 16.64 28.25 4.30
C TYR A 157 16.61 29.74 3.98
N ASN A 158 16.70 30.08 2.69
CA ASN A 158 16.66 31.47 2.24
C ASN A 158 15.33 32.17 2.59
N THR A 159 14.22 31.42 2.67
CA THR A 159 12.90 31.96 3.03
C THR A 159 12.15 31.01 3.96
N ILE A 160 11.24 31.57 4.77
CA ILE A 160 10.35 30.79 5.66
C ILE A 160 9.45 29.84 4.84
N LEU A 161 8.99 30.28 3.66
CA LEU A 161 8.16 29.44 2.77
C LEU A 161 8.94 28.20 2.30
N ALA A 162 10.19 28.39 1.85
CA ALA A 162 11.05 27.28 1.46
C ALA A 162 11.29 26.32 2.63
N MET A 163 11.50 26.85 3.84
CA MET A 163 11.65 26.04 5.05
C MET A 163 10.43 25.14 5.31
N VAL A 164 9.23 25.74 5.33
CA VAL A 164 7.98 24.99 5.62
C VAL A 164 7.74 23.89 4.58
N LEU A 165 7.91 24.22 3.29
CA LEU A 165 7.68 23.26 2.21
C LEU A 165 8.75 22.16 2.19
N GLN A 166 10.03 22.51 2.37
CA GLN A 166 11.12 21.52 2.35
C GLN A 166 11.09 20.58 3.57
N LEU A 167 10.67 21.06 4.75
CA LEU A 167 10.46 20.22 5.93
C LEU A 167 9.28 19.26 5.80
N THR A 168 8.37 19.47 4.85
CA THR A 168 7.26 18.54 4.60
C THR A 168 7.77 17.19 4.08
N LEU A 169 8.90 17.15 3.37
CA LEU A 169 9.47 15.90 2.83
C LEU A 169 9.91 14.89 3.91
N PRO A 170 10.77 15.24 4.89
CA PRO A 170 11.15 14.29 5.94
C PRO A 170 9.94 13.88 6.79
N ILE A 171 9.00 14.80 7.05
CA ILE A 171 7.75 14.50 7.75
C ILE A 171 6.95 13.45 6.97
N TYR A 172 6.78 13.66 5.66
CA TYR A 172 6.09 12.71 4.78
C TYR A 172 6.77 11.33 4.79
N LEU A 173 8.10 11.28 4.68
CA LEU A 173 8.85 10.01 4.65
C LEU A 173 8.71 9.22 5.96
N ILE A 174 8.83 9.89 7.09
CA ILE A 174 8.63 9.27 8.40
C ILE A 174 7.18 8.80 8.53
N SER A 175 6.21 9.65 8.16
CA SER A 175 4.79 9.31 8.18
C SER A 175 4.47 8.09 7.32
N ASP A 176 5.04 8.00 6.12
CA ASP A 176 4.86 6.87 5.20
C ASP A 176 5.42 5.55 5.78
N ALA A 177 6.57 5.58 6.46
CA ALA A 177 7.14 4.40 7.12
C ALA A 177 6.33 3.98 8.36
N VAL A 178 5.89 4.95 9.17
CA VAL A 178 5.02 4.72 10.33
C VAL A 178 3.67 4.13 9.88
N ASN A 179 3.04 4.71 8.87
CA ASN A 179 1.77 4.23 8.33
C ASN A 179 1.90 2.80 7.79
N HIS A 180 3.00 2.47 7.10
CA HIS A 180 3.28 1.10 6.66
C HIS A 180 3.42 0.13 7.85
N SER A 181 4.04 0.58 8.94
CA SER A 181 4.19 -0.22 10.17
C SER A 181 2.84 -0.50 10.83
N ILE A 182 2.01 0.53 10.98
CA ILE A 182 0.67 0.42 11.55
C ILE A 182 -0.19 -0.49 10.67
N PHE A 183 -0.08 -0.37 9.35
CA PHE A 183 -0.76 -1.26 8.42
C PHE A 183 -0.36 -2.72 8.63
N CYS A 184 0.94 -3.02 8.64
CA CYS A 184 1.43 -4.38 8.86
C CYS A 184 0.89 -4.97 10.18
N LEU A 185 0.90 -4.18 11.26
CA LEU A 185 0.36 -4.58 12.56
C LEU A 185 -1.15 -4.85 12.49
N ARG A 186 -1.93 -3.95 11.87
CA ARG A 186 -3.38 -4.11 11.74
C ARG A 186 -3.75 -5.34 10.91
N VAL A 187 -3.10 -5.52 9.75
CA VAL A 187 -3.35 -6.68 8.89
C VAL A 187 -2.92 -7.97 9.60
N LYS A 188 -1.83 -7.97 10.38
CA LYS A 188 -1.45 -9.12 11.21
C LYS A 188 -2.54 -9.47 12.22
N ASN A 189 -3.05 -8.49 12.96
CA ASN A 189 -4.10 -8.72 13.95
C ASN A 189 -5.38 -9.27 13.30
N ILE A 190 -5.74 -8.76 12.11
CA ILE A 190 -6.88 -9.25 11.34
C ILE A 190 -6.63 -10.68 10.83
N LEU A 191 -5.42 -10.97 10.35
CA LEU A 191 -5.03 -12.32 9.95
C LEU A 191 -5.15 -13.31 11.11
N ASP A 192 -4.69 -12.93 12.30
CA ASP A 192 -4.82 -13.76 13.50
C ASP A 192 -6.28 -13.96 13.91
N SER A 193 -7.14 -12.96 13.70
CA SER A 193 -8.59 -13.12 13.87
C SER A 193 -9.19 -14.09 12.87
N PHE A 194 -8.80 -14.07 11.59
CA PHE A 194 -9.22 -15.10 10.64
C PHE A 194 -8.74 -16.50 11.05
N CYS A 195 -7.49 -16.63 11.49
CA CYS A 195 -6.95 -17.91 11.97
C CYS A 195 -7.74 -18.45 13.17
N ARG A 196 -8.13 -17.60 14.12
CA ARG A 196 -8.98 -17.99 15.26
C ARG A 196 -10.38 -18.40 14.79
N LEU A 197 -11.02 -17.54 14.01
CA LEU A 197 -12.36 -17.76 13.46
C LEU A 197 -12.45 -19.11 12.75
N TYR A 198 -11.52 -19.40 11.83
CA TYR A 198 -11.52 -20.66 11.10
C TYR A 198 -11.03 -21.85 11.91
N ASN A 199 -10.33 -21.63 13.02
CA ASN A 199 -10.05 -22.73 13.95
C ASN A 199 -11.31 -23.15 14.70
N ASP A 200 -12.10 -22.20 15.19
CA ASP A 200 -13.36 -22.47 15.88
C ASP A 200 -14.36 -23.20 14.96
N LEU A 201 -14.43 -22.79 13.69
CA LEU A 201 -15.30 -23.41 12.67
C LEU A 201 -14.92 -24.85 12.31
N LYS A 202 -13.80 -25.39 12.81
CA LYS A 202 -13.47 -26.83 12.63
C LYS A 202 -14.29 -27.74 13.53
N GLU A 203 -14.65 -27.23 14.70
CA GLU A 203 -15.26 -28.00 15.79
C GLU A 203 -16.77 -27.74 15.89
N GLU A 204 -17.23 -26.61 15.34
CA GLU A 204 -18.64 -26.20 15.32
C GLU A 204 -19.16 -26.11 13.87
N GLU A 205 -20.39 -26.56 13.62
CA GLU A 205 -21.09 -26.19 12.39
C GLU A 205 -21.21 -24.67 12.30
N ILE A 206 -21.20 -24.13 11.08
CA ILE A 206 -21.36 -22.69 10.86
C ILE A 206 -22.75 -22.28 11.32
N THR A 207 -22.82 -21.79 12.56
CA THR A 207 -24.04 -21.24 13.11
C THR A 207 -24.20 -19.80 12.64
N THR A 208 -25.45 -19.32 12.62
CA THR A 208 -25.79 -17.90 12.40
C THR A 208 -25.06 -16.93 13.35
N LYS A 209 -24.38 -17.44 14.39
CA LYS A 209 -23.58 -16.65 15.33
C LYS A 209 -22.18 -16.31 14.80
N LYS A 210 -21.62 -17.08 13.86
CA LYS A 210 -20.26 -16.86 13.31
C LYS A 210 -20.24 -15.99 12.05
N GLU A 211 -21.36 -15.90 11.34
CA GLU A 211 -21.52 -15.01 10.18
C GLU A 211 -21.24 -13.52 10.49
N PRO A 212 -21.75 -12.93 11.59
CA PRO A 212 -21.42 -11.55 11.95
C PRO A 212 -19.93 -11.34 12.22
N GLU A 213 -19.25 -12.36 12.79
CA GLU A 213 -17.81 -12.32 13.07
C GLU A 213 -16.99 -12.33 11.77
N ILE A 214 -17.41 -13.13 10.79
CA ILE A 214 -16.84 -13.12 9.43
C ILE A 214 -17.00 -11.74 8.81
N ILE A 215 -18.23 -11.21 8.78
CA ILE A 215 -18.53 -9.90 8.18
C ILE A 215 -17.69 -8.80 8.83
N LEU A 216 -17.64 -8.77 10.17
CA LEU A 216 -16.85 -7.77 10.90
C LEU A 216 -15.36 -7.86 10.56
N THR A 217 -14.81 -9.09 10.48
CA THR A 217 -13.38 -9.29 10.15
C THR A 217 -13.07 -8.85 8.72
N VAL A 218 -13.96 -9.14 7.77
CA VAL A 218 -13.84 -8.68 6.37
C VAL A 218 -13.93 -7.16 6.28
N LEU A 219 -14.88 -6.53 6.99
CA LEU A 219 -15.01 -5.07 7.01
C LEU A 219 -13.76 -4.39 7.60
N ASN A 220 -13.19 -4.97 8.67
CA ASN A 220 -11.94 -4.48 9.25
C ASN A 220 -10.78 -4.56 8.25
N TYR A 221 -10.71 -5.65 7.46
CA TYR A 221 -9.71 -5.80 6.42
C TYR A 221 -9.87 -4.75 5.30
N GLU A 222 -11.06 -4.64 4.70
CA GLU A 222 -11.32 -3.70 3.61
C GLU A 222 -11.20 -2.23 4.05
N THR A 223 -11.58 -1.92 5.29
CA THR A 223 -11.36 -0.59 5.89
C THR A 223 -9.87 -0.30 6.07
N THR A 224 -9.09 -1.31 6.48
CA THR A 224 -7.62 -1.16 6.60
C THR A 224 -6.99 -0.94 5.23
N LEU A 225 -7.37 -1.69 4.20
CA LEU A 225 -6.87 -1.46 2.84
C LEU A 225 -7.16 -0.05 2.33
N SER A 226 -8.40 0.42 2.46
CA SER A 226 -8.83 1.73 1.96
C SER A 226 -8.25 2.91 2.76
N THR A 227 -7.96 2.73 4.04
CA THR A 227 -7.33 3.77 4.88
C THR A 227 -5.88 4.01 4.48
N PHE A 228 -5.11 2.94 4.26
CA PHE A 228 -3.66 3.03 4.07
C PHE A 228 -3.24 3.14 2.60
N ASN A 229 -4.08 2.74 1.64
CA ASN A 229 -3.84 2.87 0.20
C ASN A 229 -2.46 2.35 -0.24
N LEU A 230 -1.99 1.26 0.36
CA LEU A 230 -0.66 0.73 0.07
C LEU A 230 -0.61 0.00 -1.27
N LEU A 231 0.39 0.36 -2.07
CA LEU A 231 0.71 -0.31 -3.32
C LEU A 231 1.82 -1.33 -3.08
N ILE A 232 1.47 -2.62 -3.09
CA ILE A 232 2.45 -3.70 -3.03
C ILE A 232 3.24 -3.76 -4.34
N SER A 233 4.56 -3.93 -4.28
CA SER A 233 5.39 -4.08 -5.48
C SER A 233 4.99 -5.30 -6.32
N GLU A 234 4.87 -5.12 -7.64
CA GLU A 234 4.58 -6.23 -8.57
C GLU A 234 5.77 -7.20 -8.66
N SER A 235 7.01 -6.70 -8.57
CA SER A 235 8.18 -7.57 -8.55
C SER A 235 8.23 -8.43 -7.30
N LEU A 236 7.85 -7.86 -6.15
CA LEU A 236 7.75 -8.59 -4.89
C LEU A 236 6.63 -9.62 -4.95
N TYR A 237 5.44 -9.22 -5.44
CA TYR A 237 4.32 -10.13 -5.63
C TYR A 237 4.73 -11.31 -6.50
N ASN A 238 5.26 -11.08 -7.71
CA ASN A 238 5.66 -12.16 -8.62
C ASN A 238 6.74 -13.08 -8.01
N LYS A 239 7.67 -12.52 -7.24
CA LYS A 239 8.73 -13.27 -6.57
C LYS A 239 8.20 -14.22 -5.49
N TYR A 240 7.23 -13.77 -4.69
CA TYR A 240 6.75 -14.55 -3.54
C TYR A 240 5.43 -15.28 -3.80
N ASN A 241 4.68 -14.94 -4.84
CA ASN A 241 3.38 -15.52 -5.16
C ASN A 241 3.43 -17.06 -5.22
N PRO A 242 4.36 -17.73 -5.94
CA PRO A 242 4.38 -19.20 -6.00
C PRO A 242 4.48 -19.86 -4.62
N HIS A 243 5.38 -19.35 -3.77
CA HIS A 243 5.56 -19.87 -2.41
C HIS A 243 4.36 -19.57 -1.50
N LEU A 244 3.80 -18.36 -1.59
CA LEU A 244 2.64 -17.98 -0.78
C LEU A 244 1.38 -18.75 -1.18
N SER A 245 1.18 -19.02 -2.47
CA SER A 245 0.11 -19.89 -2.96
C SER A 245 0.24 -21.31 -2.42
N GLU A 246 1.44 -21.90 -2.43
CA GLU A 246 1.65 -23.22 -1.83
C GLU A 246 1.35 -23.23 -0.33
N GLN A 247 1.77 -22.20 0.41
CA GLN A 247 1.45 -22.09 1.83
C GLN A 247 -0.05 -21.86 2.09
N TRP A 248 -0.73 -21.13 1.20
CA TRP A 248 -2.18 -20.94 1.28
C TRP A 248 -2.94 -22.25 1.10
N GLU A 249 -2.54 -23.11 0.15
CA GLU A 249 -3.15 -24.44 0.00
C GLU A 249 -3.03 -25.28 1.27
N LYS A 250 -1.85 -25.25 1.93
CA LYS A 250 -1.65 -25.93 3.23
C LYS A 250 -2.54 -25.35 4.33
N LEU A 251 -2.75 -24.04 4.34
CA LEU A 251 -3.68 -23.40 5.29
C LEU A 251 -5.13 -23.82 5.03
N LYS A 252 -5.56 -23.90 3.76
CA LYS A 252 -6.90 -24.40 3.42
C LYS A 252 -7.13 -25.81 3.94
N GLU A 253 -6.16 -26.70 3.75
CA GLU A 253 -6.20 -28.05 4.32
C GLU A 253 -6.27 -28.04 5.85
N GLN A 254 -5.39 -27.26 6.48
CA GLN A 254 -5.33 -27.13 7.94
C GLN A 254 -6.67 -26.65 8.52
N TYR A 255 -7.33 -25.71 7.86
CA TYR A 255 -8.60 -25.11 8.29
C TYR A 255 -9.85 -25.80 7.74
N LYS A 256 -9.69 -26.89 6.99
CA LYS A 256 -10.79 -27.60 6.31
C LYS A 256 -11.66 -26.66 5.46
N LEU A 257 -11.04 -25.67 4.82
CA LEU A 257 -11.68 -24.80 3.84
C LEU A 257 -11.89 -25.62 2.56
N LYS A 258 -13.02 -26.32 2.46
CA LYS A 258 -13.43 -27.06 1.26
C LYS A 258 -14.81 -26.61 0.82
#